data_AF-A0A962VAY0-F1
#
_entry.id   AF-A0A962VAY0-F1
#
_cell.length_a   1.000
_cell.length_b   1.000
_cell.length_c   1.000
_cell.angle_alpha   90.00
_cell.angle_beta   90.00
_cell.angle_gamma   90.00
#
_symmetry.space_group_name_H-M   'P 1'
#
loop_
_entity.id
_entity.type
_entity.pdbx_description
1 polymer ?
#
loop_
_entity_poly.entity_id
_entity_poly.type
_entity_poly.pdbx_seq_one_letter_code
_entity_poly.pdbx_strand_id
1 'polypeptide(L)'
;TDMTGTGQQPESPKLSLPSDHFMAPARSAARQSRTERLGVAGVRRAMEVAARKQTLRYRSVFLLLLLLLSTATVVAVHHYYNTRQLSELALDMFYGMKTLELQVVNLQSALFDNFSDLNELYGSQIAEQQQRLETLQQQYAEFMAQLDNTKLLRTDPDRLILHVARLLGESDANAPTEFVAEVKRYINKWRSTKRLTRAMARLRENNYATVIAQALKQHQLPPQFLYLALQESNFRTEAIGPQTRYGHAKGMWQFIPQTAMRYGLTIGPQVDEPVVDVGDERHDFTKSTFAAARYLRDIYRTDAQASGLLVLASYNWGEGNILRLLEQMPANPRERNFWQLLQQHTIPKQTYDYVFYIVAAAVIGENPRMFGFDFDNPLAELK
;
A
#
# COMPACT_ATOMS: atom_id res chain seq x y z
N THR A 1 -22.11 -53.41 57.93
CA THR A 1 -23.07 -52.36 58.31
C THR A 1 -24.14 -52.36 57.23
N ASP A 2 -25.10 -53.29 57.28
CA ASP A 2 -26.06 -53.51 58.38
C ASP A 2 -26.63 -52.16 58.83
N MET A 3 -27.93 -51.89 58.93
CA MET A 3 -29.12 -52.71 59.08
C MET A 3 -30.27 -51.66 59.19
N THR A 4 -31.38 -51.80 58.46
CA THR A 4 -32.72 -52.16 59.00
C THR A 4 -33.41 -51.12 59.91
N GLY A 5 -34.75 -51.23 60.01
CA GLY A 5 -35.59 -50.39 60.86
C GLY A 5 -36.84 -49.87 60.14
N THR A 6 -37.80 -50.69 59.68
CA THR A 6 -38.83 -51.44 60.44
C THR A 6 -39.57 -50.67 61.53
N GLY A 7 -40.91 -50.73 61.45
CA GLY A 7 -41.85 -50.58 62.56
C GLY A 7 -43.01 -49.63 62.23
N GLN A 8 -44.28 -49.90 62.54
CA GLN A 8 -44.94 -51.07 63.11
C GLN A 8 -46.46 -50.80 63.06
N GLN A 9 -47.24 -51.84 62.80
CA GLN A 9 -48.70 -51.96 63.03
C GLN A 9 -49.04 -51.87 64.54
N PRO A 10 -50.29 -51.62 64.99
CA PRO A 10 -51.45 -52.55 64.94
C PRO A 10 -52.81 -51.82 64.70
N GLU A 11 -54.03 -52.36 64.67
CA GLU A 11 -54.68 -53.48 65.36
C GLU A 11 -56.07 -53.75 64.72
N SER A 12 -56.58 -54.97 64.84
CA SER A 12 -57.90 -55.51 64.37
C SER A 12 -58.96 -55.47 65.51
N PRO A 13 -60.19 -56.07 65.50
CA PRO A 13 -60.95 -56.86 64.51
C PRO A 13 -62.48 -56.54 64.43
N LYS A 14 -63.24 -57.16 63.49
CA LYS A 14 -64.48 -57.93 63.81
C LYS A 14 -65.11 -58.68 62.61
N LEU A 15 -65.49 -59.92 62.94
CA LEU A 15 -66.26 -60.94 62.22
C LEU A 15 -67.68 -60.48 61.81
N SER A 16 -68.15 -60.93 60.63
CA SER A 16 -69.31 -61.85 60.49
C SER A 16 -69.68 -62.15 59.02
N LEU A 17 -69.69 -63.45 58.68
CA LEU A 17 -70.14 -64.16 57.47
C LEU A 17 -71.68 -64.20 57.32
N PRO A 18 -72.33 -64.87 56.32
CA PRO A 18 -71.99 -65.21 54.91
C PRO A 18 -73.18 -65.01 53.91
N SER A 19 -73.00 -65.51 52.67
CA SER A 19 -73.99 -65.93 51.64
C SER A 19 -74.81 -64.82 50.96
N ASP A 20 -74.97 -64.75 49.63
CA ASP A 20 -74.97 -65.80 48.63
C ASP A 20 -74.87 -65.21 47.20
N HIS A 21 -74.43 -66.05 46.26
CA HIS A 21 -74.86 -66.09 44.85
C HIS A 21 -74.57 -64.91 43.89
N PHE A 22 -73.57 -65.06 43.02
CA PHE A 22 -73.74 -65.43 41.59
C PHE A 22 -72.43 -65.31 40.79
N MET A 23 -72.14 -66.32 39.95
CA MET A 23 -71.10 -66.30 38.93
C MET A 23 -71.38 -65.27 37.83
N ALA A 24 -70.35 -64.56 37.34
CA ALA A 24 -69.94 -64.54 35.92
C ALA A 24 -68.71 -63.63 35.66
N PRO A 25 -67.91 -63.89 34.60
CA PRO A 25 -66.48 -63.59 34.59
C PRO A 25 -66.02 -62.50 33.60
N ALA A 26 -64.90 -61.88 33.95
CA ALA A 26 -63.78 -61.46 33.08
C ALA A 26 -64.07 -61.24 31.57
N ARG A 27 -64.47 -60.02 31.19
CA ARG A 27 -64.40 -59.56 29.78
C ARG A 27 -63.94 -58.11 29.56
N SER A 28 -63.39 -57.41 30.55
CA SER A 28 -62.93 -56.00 30.36
C SER A 28 -61.40 -55.82 30.20
N ALA A 29 -60.56 -56.71 30.74
CA ALA A 29 -59.10 -56.49 30.76
C ALA A 29 -58.37 -56.78 29.42
N ALA A 30 -58.92 -57.63 28.54
CA ALA A 30 -58.28 -58.00 27.27
C ALA A 30 -58.50 -56.97 26.13
N ARG A 31 -59.42 -56.02 26.31
CA ARG A 31 -59.75 -55.00 25.28
C ARG A 31 -58.98 -53.69 25.46
N GLN A 32 -58.58 -53.36 26.70
CA GLN A 32 -57.75 -52.18 27.03
C GLN A 32 -56.28 -52.37 26.60
N SER A 33 -55.70 -53.56 26.75
CA SER A 33 -54.30 -53.81 26.39
C SER A 33 -54.02 -53.78 24.86
N ARG A 34 -55.03 -54.03 24.03
CA ARG A 34 -54.91 -53.96 22.56
C ARG A 34 -55.04 -52.52 22.05
N THR A 35 -55.87 -51.70 22.69
CA THR A 35 -56.09 -50.29 22.33
C THR A 35 -54.95 -49.39 22.81
N GLU A 36 -54.35 -49.66 23.98
CA GLU A 36 -53.13 -48.97 24.44
C GLU A 36 -51.92 -49.29 23.55
N ARG A 37 -51.73 -50.55 23.13
CA ARG A 37 -50.65 -50.91 22.19
C ARG A 37 -50.81 -50.25 20.81
N LEU A 38 -52.04 -50.09 20.33
CA LEU A 38 -52.36 -49.37 19.09
C LEU A 38 -52.13 -47.85 19.22
N GLY A 39 -52.47 -47.26 20.37
CA GLY A 39 -52.23 -45.84 20.68
C GLY A 39 -50.74 -45.50 20.81
N VAL A 40 -49.97 -46.32 21.54
CA VAL A 40 -48.51 -46.16 21.68
C VAL A 40 -47.79 -46.37 20.34
N ALA A 41 -48.24 -47.32 19.50
CA ALA A 41 -47.71 -47.50 18.15
C ALA A 41 -48.05 -46.32 17.22
N GLY A 42 -49.23 -45.72 17.35
CA GLY A 42 -49.64 -44.51 16.62
C GLY A 42 -48.82 -43.28 17.00
N VAL A 43 -48.59 -43.06 18.30
CA VAL A 43 -47.73 -41.98 18.81
C VAL A 43 -46.27 -42.19 18.40
N ARG A 44 -45.76 -43.42 18.45
CA ARG A 44 -44.41 -43.76 17.97
C ARG A 44 -44.24 -43.47 16.48
N ARG A 45 -45.23 -43.84 15.64
CA ARG A 45 -45.24 -43.48 14.21
C ARG A 45 -45.33 -41.97 13.99
N ALA A 46 -46.14 -41.24 14.76
CA ALA A 46 -46.24 -39.79 14.65
C ALA A 46 -44.93 -39.08 15.05
N MET A 47 -44.26 -39.54 16.11
CA MET A 47 -42.93 -39.06 16.50
C MET A 47 -41.85 -39.41 15.47
N GLU A 48 -41.89 -40.61 14.88
CA GLU A 48 -40.98 -41.01 13.79
C GLU A 48 -41.19 -40.14 12.52
N VAL A 49 -42.44 -39.82 12.18
CA VAL A 49 -42.76 -38.91 11.06
C VAL A 49 -42.30 -37.48 11.35
N ALA A 50 -42.52 -36.99 12.58
CA ALA A 50 -42.05 -35.67 13.00
C ALA A 50 -40.51 -35.57 13.00
N ALA A 51 -39.82 -36.59 13.52
CA ALA A 51 -38.36 -36.69 13.52
C ALA A 51 -37.79 -36.77 12.10
N ARG A 52 -38.43 -37.52 11.18
CA ARG A 52 -38.07 -37.53 9.74
C ARG A 52 -38.25 -36.17 9.09
N LYS A 53 -39.36 -35.48 9.36
CA LYS A 53 -39.60 -34.12 8.82
C LYS A 53 -38.59 -33.11 9.36
N GLN A 54 -38.19 -33.24 10.63
CA GLN A 54 -37.18 -32.38 11.26
C GLN A 54 -35.77 -32.66 10.70
N THR A 55 -35.36 -33.92 10.54
CA THR A 55 -34.07 -34.27 9.92
C THR A 55 -33.99 -33.87 8.44
N LEU A 56 -35.08 -33.96 7.69
CA LEU A 56 -35.16 -33.44 6.32
C LEU A 56 -35.00 -31.92 6.26
N ARG A 57 -35.62 -31.18 7.19
CA ARG A 57 -35.43 -29.71 7.32
C ARG A 57 -33.99 -29.35 7.68
N TYR A 58 -33.37 -30.04 8.63
CA TYR A 58 -31.96 -29.82 8.95
C TYR A 58 -31.04 -30.16 7.77
N ARG A 59 -31.31 -31.24 7.04
CA ARG A 59 -30.59 -31.58 5.80
C ARG A 59 -30.75 -30.53 4.71
N SER A 60 -31.96 -30.00 4.49
CA SER A 60 -32.18 -28.95 3.50
C SER A 60 -31.49 -27.64 3.89
N VAL A 61 -31.52 -27.27 5.17
CA VAL A 61 -30.78 -26.09 5.68
C VAL A 61 -29.27 -26.30 5.54
N PHE A 62 -28.77 -27.48 5.88
CA PHE A 62 -27.36 -27.82 5.75
C PHE A 62 -26.88 -27.81 4.28
N LEU A 63 -27.67 -28.38 3.36
CA LEU A 63 -27.37 -28.35 1.93
C LEU A 63 -27.41 -26.93 1.37
N LEU A 64 -28.36 -26.10 1.83
CA LEU A 64 -28.41 -24.68 1.47
C LEU A 64 -27.16 -23.93 1.97
N LEU A 65 -26.72 -24.18 3.20
CA LEU A 65 -25.49 -23.59 3.75
C LEU A 65 -24.25 -24.05 2.98
N LEU A 66 -24.16 -25.32 2.61
CA LEU A 66 -23.08 -25.84 1.77
C LEU A 66 -23.09 -25.22 0.38
N LEU A 67 -24.26 -25.04 -0.22
CA LEU A 67 -24.41 -24.37 -1.51
C LEU A 67 -23.95 -22.91 -1.41
N LEU A 68 -24.41 -22.17 -0.41
CA LEU A 68 -23.99 -20.79 -0.16
C LEU A 68 -22.48 -20.68 0.05
N LEU A 69 -21.89 -21.59 0.84
CA LEU A 69 -20.44 -21.64 1.04
C LEU A 69 -19.69 -21.96 -0.26
N SER A 70 -20.19 -22.91 -1.07
CA SER A 70 -19.59 -23.24 -2.37
C SER A 70 -19.68 -22.06 -3.34
N THR A 71 -20.82 -21.36 -3.39
CA THR A 71 -21.01 -20.17 -4.23
C THR A 71 -20.09 -19.04 -3.78
N ALA A 72 -20.00 -18.79 -2.47
CA ALA A 72 -19.07 -17.81 -1.91
C ALA A 72 -17.61 -18.17 -2.23
N THR A 73 -17.25 -19.45 -2.17
CA THR A 73 -15.90 -19.94 -2.53
C THR A 73 -15.62 -19.71 -4.02
N VAL A 74 -16.56 -20.06 -4.91
CA VAL A 74 -16.40 -19.84 -6.36
C VAL A 74 -16.25 -18.35 -6.68
N VAL A 75 -17.09 -17.50 -6.08
CA VAL A 75 -17.00 -16.04 -6.23
C VAL A 75 -15.66 -15.51 -5.72
N ALA A 76 -15.20 -15.96 -4.55
CA ALA A 76 -13.91 -15.57 -3.99
C ALA A 76 -12.74 -16.00 -4.89
N VAL A 77 -12.77 -17.23 -5.41
CA VAL A 77 -11.76 -17.76 -6.34
C VAL A 77 -11.78 -16.96 -7.65
N HIS A 78 -12.95 -16.65 -8.20
CA HIS A 78 -13.07 -15.82 -9.41
C HIS A 78 -12.51 -14.41 -9.19
N HIS A 79 -12.87 -13.75 -8.08
CA HIS A 79 -12.31 -12.45 -7.73
C HIS A 79 -10.79 -12.50 -7.52
N TYR A 80 -10.28 -13.57 -6.90
CA TYR A 80 -8.84 -13.78 -6.73
C TYR A 80 -8.12 -13.84 -8.08
N TYR A 81 -8.59 -14.69 -9.02
CA TYR A 81 -7.99 -14.79 -10.36
C TYR A 81 -8.09 -13.48 -11.15
N ASN A 82 -9.25 -12.82 -11.14
CA ASN A 82 -9.44 -11.56 -11.85
C ASN A 82 -8.51 -10.46 -11.31
N THR A 83 -8.39 -10.33 -9.97
CA THR A 83 -7.48 -9.35 -9.36
C THR A 83 -6.03 -9.64 -9.71
N ARG A 84 -5.65 -10.92 -9.76
CA ARG A 84 -4.28 -11.31 -10.12
C ARG A 84 -3.96 -10.96 -11.57
N GLN A 85 -4.86 -11.25 -12.50
CA GLN A 85 -4.70 -10.90 -13.91
C GLN A 85 -4.57 -9.40 -14.12
N LEU A 86 -5.42 -8.60 -13.46
CA LEU A 86 -5.33 -7.14 -13.50
C LEU A 86 -3.99 -6.63 -12.96
N SER A 87 -3.50 -7.23 -11.87
CA SER A 87 -2.21 -6.88 -11.28
C SER A 87 -1.02 -7.24 -12.18
N GLU A 88 -1.06 -8.41 -12.83
CA GLU A 88 -0.03 -8.83 -13.80
C GLU A 88 -0.01 -7.90 -15.01
N LEU A 89 -1.19 -7.54 -15.55
CA LEU A 89 -1.30 -6.58 -16.64
C LEU A 89 -0.77 -5.19 -16.27
N ALA A 90 -1.13 -4.67 -15.07
CA ALA A 90 -0.61 -3.40 -14.56
C ALA A 90 0.91 -3.38 -14.52
N LEU A 91 1.49 -4.49 -14.05
CA LEU A 91 2.92 -4.67 -13.90
C LEU A 91 3.63 -4.72 -15.25
N ASP A 92 3.08 -5.46 -16.22
CA ASP A 92 3.63 -5.56 -17.56
C ASP A 92 3.58 -4.21 -18.29
N MET A 93 2.48 -3.45 -18.16
CA MET A 93 2.37 -2.09 -18.69
C MET A 93 3.40 -1.15 -18.05
N PHE A 94 3.52 -1.17 -16.72
CA PHE A 94 4.45 -0.32 -15.97
C PHE A 94 5.91 -0.59 -16.38
N TYR A 95 6.35 -1.84 -16.39
CA TYR A 95 7.72 -2.16 -16.76
C TYR A 95 7.97 -2.06 -18.28
N GLY A 96 6.94 -2.26 -19.10
CA GLY A 96 6.98 -1.93 -20.53
C GLY A 96 7.28 -0.45 -20.75
N MET A 97 6.56 0.44 -20.05
CA MET A 97 6.79 1.88 -20.06
C MET A 97 8.21 2.23 -19.61
N LYS A 98 8.68 1.67 -18.49
CA LYS A 98 10.06 1.90 -18.01
C LYS A 98 11.14 1.43 -18.97
N THR A 99 10.87 0.35 -19.69
CA THR A 99 11.78 -0.16 -20.73
C THR A 99 11.84 0.79 -21.92
N LEU A 100 10.70 1.32 -22.38
CA LEU A 100 10.66 2.33 -23.45
C LEU A 100 11.35 3.63 -23.03
N GLU A 101 11.15 4.09 -21.79
CA GLU A 101 11.87 5.24 -21.24
C GLU A 101 13.40 5.05 -21.32
N LEU A 102 13.91 3.87 -20.93
CA LEU A 102 15.35 3.54 -21.04
C LEU A 102 15.82 3.57 -22.49
N GLN A 103 15.04 3.02 -23.41
CA GLN A 103 15.38 3.01 -24.83
C GLN A 103 15.46 4.42 -25.40
N VAL A 104 14.51 5.29 -25.07
CA VAL A 104 14.54 6.71 -25.49
C VAL A 104 15.79 7.40 -24.96
N VAL A 105 16.12 7.23 -23.67
CA VAL A 105 17.33 7.82 -23.07
C VAL A 105 18.60 7.31 -23.75
N ASN A 106 18.73 6.00 -23.94
CA ASN A 106 19.90 5.40 -24.58
C ASN A 106 20.08 5.87 -26.03
N LEU A 107 18.98 5.99 -26.80
CA LEU A 107 19.02 6.52 -28.16
C LEU A 107 19.42 8.00 -28.20
N GLN A 108 18.91 8.80 -27.26
CA GLN A 108 19.29 10.21 -27.13
C GLN A 108 20.78 10.37 -26.80
N SER A 109 21.31 9.54 -25.89
CA SER A 109 22.74 9.51 -25.58
C SER A 109 23.58 9.11 -26.80
N ALA A 110 23.16 8.06 -27.53
CA ALA A 110 23.87 7.62 -28.74
C ALA A 110 23.86 8.66 -29.87
N LEU A 111 22.79 9.46 -29.98
CA LEU A 111 22.71 10.58 -30.93
C LEU A 111 23.67 11.71 -30.53
N PHE A 112 23.79 12.02 -29.24
CA PHE A 112 24.71 13.05 -28.77
C PHE A 112 26.19 12.69 -29.05
N ASP A 113 26.53 11.41 -28.96
CA ASP A 113 27.89 10.91 -29.19
C ASP A 113 28.28 10.81 -30.69
N ASN A 114 27.31 10.75 -31.62
CA ASN A 114 27.55 10.54 -33.06
C ASN A 114 27.15 11.77 -33.90
N PHE A 115 28.13 12.59 -34.30
CA PHE A 115 27.89 13.98 -34.71
C PHE A 115 27.38 14.27 -36.14
N SER A 116 27.31 13.34 -37.11
CA SER A 116 27.00 13.76 -38.51
C SER A 116 26.07 12.88 -39.36
N ASP A 117 26.23 11.54 -39.42
CA ASP A 117 25.64 10.77 -40.54
C ASP A 117 24.37 9.95 -40.17
N LEU A 118 24.01 9.86 -38.90
CA LEU A 118 22.88 9.03 -38.42
C LEU A 118 21.76 9.82 -37.74
N ASN A 119 21.83 11.16 -37.75
CA ASN A 119 20.90 12.02 -37.01
C ASN A 119 19.44 11.86 -37.44
N GLU A 120 19.18 11.65 -38.73
CA GLU A 120 17.82 11.48 -39.26
C GLU A 120 17.23 10.09 -38.90
N LEU A 121 18.07 9.05 -38.93
CA LEU A 121 17.68 7.69 -38.52
C LEU A 121 17.42 7.62 -37.00
N TYR A 122 18.34 8.13 -36.18
CA TYR A 122 18.14 8.17 -34.73
C TYR A 122 16.98 9.10 -34.35
N GLY A 123 16.82 10.24 -35.03
CA GLY A 123 15.71 11.16 -34.81
C GLY A 123 14.35 10.51 -35.07
N SER A 124 14.20 9.76 -36.16
CA SER A 124 12.95 9.04 -36.46
C SER A 124 12.67 7.90 -35.46
N GLN A 125 13.70 7.14 -35.06
CA GLN A 125 13.56 6.10 -34.03
C GLN A 125 13.16 6.69 -32.67
N ILE A 126 13.78 7.80 -32.26
CA ILE A 126 13.44 8.49 -31.00
C ILE A 126 11.98 8.95 -31.04
N ALA A 127 11.54 9.56 -32.14
CA ALA A 127 10.15 10.01 -32.28
C ALA A 127 9.16 8.84 -32.21
N GLU A 128 9.47 7.71 -32.84
CA GLU A 128 8.64 6.50 -32.77
C GLU A 128 8.55 5.96 -31.34
N GLN A 129 9.69 5.82 -30.64
CA GLN A 129 9.70 5.33 -29.25
C GLN A 129 8.98 6.30 -28.30
N GLN A 130 9.10 7.62 -28.51
CA GLN A 130 8.37 8.63 -27.75
C GLN A 130 6.87 8.52 -27.96
N GLN A 131 6.40 8.39 -29.21
CA GLN A 131 4.97 8.19 -29.50
C GLN A 131 4.42 6.93 -28.83
N ARG A 132 5.20 5.84 -28.86
CA ARG A 132 4.83 4.58 -28.20
C ARG A 132 4.78 4.72 -26.68
N LEU A 133 5.76 5.42 -26.10
CA LEU A 133 5.80 5.73 -24.67
C LEU A 133 4.59 6.56 -24.24
N GLU A 134 4.25 7.63 -24.98
CA GLU A 134 3.07 8.46 -24.70
C GLU A 134 1.77 7.66 -24.77
N THR A 135 1.63 6.82 -25.79
CA THR A 135 0.47 5.94 -25.94
C THR A 135 0.35 4.98 -24.76
N LEU A 136 1.45 4.35 -24.35
CA LEU A 136 1.46 3.41 -23.22
C LEU A 136 1.21 4.12 -21.88
N GLN A 137 1.73 5.33 -21.70
CA GLN A 137 1.48 6.17 -20.54
C GLN A 137 -0.02 6.53 -20.42
N GLN A 138 -0.67 6.90 -21.53
CA GLN A 138 -2.10 7.17 -21.57
C GLN A 138 -2.93 5.94 -21.23
N GLN A 139 -2.63 4.80 -21.86
CA GLN A 139 -3.32 3.53 -21.56
C GLN A 139 -3.15 3.12 -20.11
N TYR A 140 -1.95 3.26 -19.56
CA TYR A 140 -1.68 2.96 -18.16
C TYR A 140 -2.45 3.90 -17.23
N ALA A 141 -2.47 5.20 -17.52
CA ALA A 141 -3.23 6.19 -16.75
C ALA A 141 -4.75 5.88 -16.76
N GLU A 142 -5.32 5.56 -17.92
CA GLU A 142 -6.73 5.17 -18.06
C GLU A 142 -7.05 3.89 -17.29
N PHE A 143 -6.19 2.87 -17.42
CA PHE A 143 -6.33 1.61 -16.71
C PHE A 143 -6.27 1.81 -15.20
N MET A 144 -5.30 2.58 -14.71
CA MET A 144 -5.21 2.87 -13.28
C MET A 144 -6.36 3.74 -12.77
N ALA A 145 -6.88 4.67 -13.57
CA ALA A 145 -8.04 5.47 -13.19
C ALA A 145 -9.31 4.62 -13.01
N GLN A 146 -9.44 3.52 -13.77
CA GLN A 146 -10.53 2.56 -13.59
C GLN A 146 -10.37 1.71 -12.32
N LEU A 147 -9.13 1.36 -11.97
CA LEU A 147 -8.82 0.56 -10.78
C LEU A 147 -8.86 1.37 -9.47
N ASP A 148 -8.39 2.60 -9.53
CA ASP A 148 -8.30 3.52 -8.38
C ASP A 148 -9.71 4.02 -8.04
N ASN A 149 -10.46 3.20 -7.31
CA ASN A 149 -11.72 3.64 -6.71
C ASN A 149 -11.41 4.75 -5.69
N THR A 150 -11.77 5.99 -6.03
CA THR A 150 -11.56 7.18 -5.19
C THR A 150 -12.09 7.01 -3.77
N LYS A 151 -13.14 6.21 -3.57
CA LYS A 151 -13.66 5.87 -2.23
C LYS A 151 -12.67 4.99 -1.45
N LEU A 152 -12.08 3.99 -2.10
CA LEU A 152 -11.08 3.10 -1.47
C LEU A 152 -9.80 3.87 -1.15
N LEU A 153 -9.28 4.68 -2.07
CA LEU A 153 -8.10 5.53 -1.78
C LEU A 153 -8.31 6.50 -0.61
N ARG A 154 -9.56 6.94 -0.40
CA ARG A 154 -9.92 7.84 0.71
C ARG A 154 -10.13 7.12 2.05
N THR A 155 -10.29 5.80 2.07
CA THR A 155 -10.69 5.06 3.28
C THR A 155 -9.72 3.95 3.67
N ASP A 156 -8.90 3.46 2.76
CA ASP A 156 -7.93 2.38 2.97
C ASP A 156 -6.49 2.93 2.90
N PRO A 157 -5.79 3.04 4.05
CA PRO A 157 -4.41 3.51 4.10
C PRO A 157 -3.45 2.68 3.26
N ASP A 158 -3.67 1.38 3.10
CA ASP A 158 -2.74 0.46 2.43
C ASP A 158 -2.82 0.71 0.92
N ARG A 159 -4.03 0.90 0.41
CA ARG A 159 -4.27 1.29 -0.98
C ARG A 159 -3.69 2.67 -1.27
N LEU A 160 -3.81 3.62 -0.35
CA LEU A 160 -3.20 4.95 -0.51
C LEU A 160 -1.67 4.87 -0.54
N ILE A 161 -1.05 4.05 0.31
CA ILE A 161 0.41 3.83 0.31
C ILE A 161 0.87 3.28 -1.04
N LEU A 162 0.20 2.25 -1.55
CA LEU A 162 0.50 1.65 -2.85
C LEU A 162 0.31 2.64 -4.00
N HIS A 163 -0.77 3.42 -3.97
CA HIS A 163 -1.01 4.48 -4.94
C HIS A 163 0.11 5.53 -4.94
N VAL A 164 0.59 5.98 -3.77
CA VAL A 164 1.70 6.94 -3.69
C VAL A 164 3.02 6.35 -4.15
N ALA A 165 3.29 5.07 -3.88
CA ALA A 165 4.44 4.39 -4.45
C ALA A 165 4.41 4.47 -5.98
N ARG A 166 3.24 4.24 -6.58
CA ARG A 166 3.01 4.40 -8.02
C ARG A 166 3.28 5.82 -8.53
N LEU A 167 2.78 6.84 -7.83
CA LEU A 167 3.05 8.24 -8.16
C LEU A 167 4.54 8.58 -8.11
N LEU A 168 5.28 7.95 -7.20
CA LEU A 168 6.74 8.06 -7.10
C LEU A 168 7.48 7.16 -8.10
N GLY A 169 6.79 6.54 -9.06
CA GLY A 169 7.40 5.71 -10.09
C GLY A 169 7.87 4.35 -9.59
N GLU A 170 7.16 3.75 -8.63
CA GLU A 170 7.28 2.34 -8.26
C GLU A 170 6.10 1.52 -8.80
N SER A 171 6.24 0.21 -8.90
CA SER A 171 5.09 -0.66 -9.13
C SER A 171 4.38 -0.96 -7.81
N ASP A 172 3.05 -0.80 -7.79
CA ASP A 172 2.21 -1.19 -6.67
C ASP A 172 1.83 -2.69 -6.69
N ALA A 173 1.91 -3.31 -7.87
CA ALA A 173 1.55 -4.71 -8.09
C ALA A 173 2.53 -5.71 -7.45
N ASN A 174 3.80 -5.33 -7.28
CA ASN A 174 4.83 -6.18 -6.68
C ASN A 174 5.45 -5.59 -5.41
N ALA A 175 4.85 -4.52 -4.86
CA ALA A 175 5.30 -3.93 -3.62
C ALA A 175 5.27 -4.99 -2.50
N PRO A 176 6.40 -5.23 -1.78
CA PRO A 176 6.43 -6.20 -0.69
C PRO A 176 5.43 -5.85 0.42
N THR A 177 4.89 -6.85 1.12
CA THR A 177 3.95 -6.57 2.23
C THR A 177 4.64 -5.79 3.36
N GLU A 178 5.92 -6.07 3.57
CA GLU A 178 6.82 -5.40 4.48
C GLU A 178 6.97 -3.92 4.15
N PHE A 179 6.88 -3.54 2.87
CA PHE A 179 6.98 -2.14 2.46
C PHE A 179 5.81 -1.31 3.02
N VAL A 180 4.57 -1.81 2.91
CA VAL A 180 3.39 -1.11 3.45
C VAL A 180 3.49 -0.96 4.97
N ALA A 181 3.89 -2.03 5.66
CA ALA A 181 4.12 -2.00 7.10
C ALA A 181 5.20 -0.97 7.48
N GLU A 182 6.26 -0.88 6.69
CA GLU A 182 7.36 0.04 6.93
C GLU A 182 6.95 1.50 6.69
N VAL A 183 6.20 1.80 5.63
CA VAL A 183 5.65 3.15 5.42
C VAL A 183 4.76 3.56 6.59
N LYS A 184 3.89 2.67 7.08
CA LYS A 184 3.08 2.92 8.30
C LYS A 184 3.95 3.22 9.53
N ARG A 185 5.09 2.56 9.67
CA ARG A 185 6.06 2.85 10.75
C ARG A 185 6.56 4.29 10.67
N TYR A 186 6.88 4.79 9.47
CA TYR A 186 7.32 6.18 9.29
C TYR A 186 6.18 7.20 9.38
N ILE A 187 4.96 6.83 9.00
CA ILE A 187 3.77 7.65 9.27
C ILE A 187 3.62 7.87 10.79
N ASN A 188 3.79 6.82 11.59
CA ASN A 188 3.76 6.95 13.05
C ASN A 188 4.92 7.80 13.60
N LYS A 189 6.12 7.71 13.01
CA LYS A 189 7.22 8.63 13.36
C LYS A 189 6.86 10.09 13.07
N TRP A 190 6.24 10.39 11.92
CA TRP A 190 5.74 11.73 11.62
C TRP A 190 4.71 12.21 12.65
N ARG A 191 3.75 11.35 12.99
CA ARG A 191 2.70 11.65 14.01
C ARG A 191 3.26 11.91 15.41
N SER A 192 4.41 11.32 15.74
CA SER A 192 5.02 11.48 17.06
C SER A 192 5.61 12.88 17.32
N THR A 193 5.68 13.75 16.30
CA THR A 193 6.27 15.10 16.43
C THR A 193 5.44 16.15 15.70
N LYS A 194 5.64 17.44 16.06
CA LYS A 194 5.07 18.57 15.31
C LYS A 194 5.90 18.98 14.08
N ARG A 195 6.87 18.17 13.65
CA ARG A 195 7.81 18.53 12.56
C ARG A 195 7.07 18.71 11.23
N LEU A 196 6.24 17.73 10.84
CA LEU A 196 5.50 17.77 9.58
C LEU A 196 4.54 18.96 9.53
N THR A 197 3.69 19.14 10.55
CA THR A 197 2.72 20.26 10.61
C THR A 197 3.39 21.61 10.48
N ARG A 198 4.51 21.86 11.20
CA ARG A 198 5.26 23.12 11.09
C ARG A 198 5.87 23.33 9.70
N ALA A 199 6.30 22.25 9.05
CA ALA A 199 6.85 22.34 7.70
C ALA A 199 5.76 22.60 6.66
N MET A 200 4.59 21.97 6.78
CA MET A 200 3.43 22.21 5.91
C MET A 200 2.88 23.64 6.08
N ALA A 201 2.87 24.17 7.31
CA ALA A 201 2.54 25.58 7.55
C ALA A 201 3.49 26.52 6.79
N ARG A 202 4.81 26.30 6.92
CA ARG A 202 5.83 27.07 6.19
C ARG A 202 5.65 26.98 4.67
N LEU A 203 5.42 25.78 4.15
CA LEU A 203 5.16 25.51 2.73
C LEU A 203 4.00 26.36 2.21
N ARG A 204 2.90 26.41 2.96
CA ARG A 204 1.70 27.19 2.63
C ARG A 204 1.93 28.70 2.75
N GLU A 205 2.46 29.15 3.88
CA GLU A 205 2.70 30.58 4.18
C GLU A 205 3.59 31.27 3.15
N ASN A 206 4.56 30.54 2.58
CA ASN A 206 5.50 31.08 1.59
C ASN A 206 5.13 30.72 0.14
N ASN A 207 3.99 30.05 -0.09
CA ASN A 207 3.55 29.58 -1.39
C ASN A 207 4.62 28.75 -2.17
N TYR A 208 5.43 27.97 -1.46
CA TYR A 208 6.52 27.22 -2.10
C TYR A 208 6.00 26.07 -2.97
N ALA A 209 4.83 25.50 -2.64
CA ALA A 209 4.31 24.32 -3.34
C ALA A 209 4.13 24.55 -4.84
N THR A 210 3.61 25.71 -5.25
CA THR A 210 3.40 26.07 -6.65
C THR A 210 4.71 26.10 -7.44
N VAL A 211 5.74 26.78 -6.90
CA VAL A 211 7.03 26.93 -7.58
C VAL A 211 7.77 25.59 -7.65
N ILE A 212 7.74 24.81 -6.56
CA ILE A 212 8.35 23.47 -6.54
C ILE A 212 7.65 22.55 -7.56
N ALA A 213 6.33 22.50 -7.56
CA ALA A 213 5.57 21.68 -8.49
C ALA A 213 5.79 22.10 -9.95
N GLN A 214 5.88 23.40 -10.22
CA GLN A 214 6.21 23.92 -11.55
C GLN A 214 7.60 23.45 -12.01
N ALA A 215 8.63 23.60 -11.17
CA ALA A 215 9.98 23.18 -11.51
C ALA A 215 10.05 21.65 -11.76
N LEU A 216 9.40 20.85 -10.92
CA LEU A 216 9.31 19.39 -11.10
C LEU A 216 8.58 19.03 -12.39
N LYS A 217 7.42 19.65 -12.67
CA LYS A 217 6.62 19.40 -13.86
C LYS A 217 7.36 19.75 -15.15
N GLN A 218 8.11 20.84 -15.18
CA GLN A 218 8.95 21.21 -16.33
C GLN A 218 10.00 20.14 -16.68
N HIS A 219 10.39 19.34 -15.70
CA HIS A 219 11.33 18.23 -15.88
C HIS A 219 10.66 16.85 -15.87
N GLN A 220 9.33 16.79 -16.03
CA GLN A 220 8.54 15.55 -16.05
C GLN A 220 8.74 14.71 -14.78
N LEU A 221 8.91 15.36 -13.64
CA LEU A 221 9.08 14.72 -12.35
C LEU A 221 7.77 14.72 -11.55
N PRO A 222 7.52 13.68 -10.72
CA PRO A 222 6.37 13.66 -9.84
C PRO A 222 6.38 14.83 -8.86
N PRO A 223 5.26 15.57 -8.68
CA PRO A 223 5.19 16.67 -7.72
C PRO A 223 5.40 16.21 -6.27
N GLN A 224 5.22 14.92 -5.97
CA GLN A 224 5.50 14.30 -4.66
C GLN A 224 6.99 14.38 -4.28
N PHE A 225 7.90 14.64 -5.22
CA PHE A 225 9.30 14.93 -4.89
C PHE A 225 9.48 16.23 -4.10
N LEU A 226 8.44 17.06 -3.98
CA LEU A 226 8.40 18.17 -3.02
C LEU A 226 8.75 17.72 -1.58
N TYR A 227 8.36 16.51 -1.17
CA TYR A 227 8.67 16.01 0.17
C TYR A 227 10.16 15.73 0.40
N LEU A 228 10.97 15.76 -0.66
CA LEU A 228 12.42 15.80 -0.54
C LEU A 228 12.88 17.07 0.18
N ALA A 229 12.39 18.25 -0.23
CA ALA A 229 12.72 19.53 0.41
C ALA A 229 12.23 19.60 1.88
N LEU A 230 11.13 18.91 2.21
CA LEU A 230 10.71 18.69 3.59
C LEU A 230 11.79 17.93 4.37
N GLN A 231 12.28 16.83 3.81
CA GLN A 231 13.23 15.98 4.51
C GLN A 231 14.60 16.64 4.65
N GLU A 232 15.04 17.40 3.63
CA GLU A 232 16.31 18.12 3.62
C GLU A 232 16.35 19.28 4.63
N SER A 233 15.33 20.15 4.64
CA SER A 233 15.40 21.41 5.39
C SER A 233 14.12 21.78 6.14
N ASN A 234 13.06 21.00 5.99
CA ASN A 234 11.69 21.40 6.32
C ASN A 234 11.26 22.66 5.55
N PHE A 235 11.66 22.78 4.27
CA PHE A 235 11.43 23.98 3.45
C PHE A 235 12.08 25.25 3.98
N ARG A 236 13.23 25.16 4.65
CA ARG A 236 13.97 26.34 5.13
C ARG A 236 15.05 26.72 4.12
N THR A 237 14.92 27.89 3.51
CA THR A 237 15.91 28.46 2.57
C THR A 237 17.24 28.78 3.24
N GLU A 238 17.21 29.18 4.51
CA GLU A 238 18.40 29.48 5.33
C GLU A 238 18.96 28.24 6.05
N ALA A 239 18.54 27.03 5.69
CA ALA A 239 19.06 25.83 6.33
C ALA A 239 20.55 25.63 6.04
N ILE A 240 21.29 25.27 7.07
CA ILE A 240 22.70 24.89 7.01
C ILE A 240 22.79 23.53 7.66
N GLY A 241 23.18 22.56 6.85
CA GLY A 241 23.29 21.16 7.21
C GLY A 241 24.65 20.80 7.80
N PRO A 242 24.88 19.49 8.00
CA PRO A 242 26.16 19.01 8.49
C PRO A 242 27.30 19.33 7.51
N GLN A 243 28.50 19.45 8.05
CA GLN A 243 29.71 19.45 7.24
C GLN A 243 29.91 18.06 6.65
N THR A 244 30.13 17.99 5.34
CA THR A 244 30.53 16.77 4.64
C THR A 244 31.99 16.87 4.22
N ARG A 245 32.55 15.78 3.68
CA ARG A 245 33.88 15.83 3.06
C ARG A 245 33.98 16.76 1.84
N TYR A 246 32.85 17.24 1.34
CA TYR A 246 32.74 18.15 0.19
C TYR A 246 32.27 19.55 0.57
N GLY A 247 32.22 19.88 1.87
CA GLY A 247 31.74 21.16 2.39
C GLY A 247 30.36 21.08 3.03
N HIS A 248 29.84 22.23 3.47
CA HIS A 248 28.53 22.33 4.10
C HIS A 248 27.40 22.22 3.09
N ALA A 249 26.41 21.39 3.41
CA ALA A 249 25.11 21.41 2.72
C ALA A 249 24.35 22.69 3.11
N LYS A 250 23.85 23.44 2.13
CA LYS A 250 23.12 24.70 2.37
C LYS A 250 21.82 24.78 1.57
N GLY A 251 20.88 25.57 2.05
CA GLY A 251 19.66 25.86 1.32
C GLY A 251 18.50 24.91 1.61
N MET A 252 17.37 25.19 0.96
CA MET A 252 16.17 24.33 1.06
C MET A 252 16.45 22.89 0.62
N TRP A 253 17.29 22.74 -0.40
CA TRP A 253 17.62 21.48 -1.07
C TRP A 253 18.95 20.87 -0.61
N GLN A 254 19.61 21.50 0.37
CA GLN A 254 20.83 21.02 1.02
C GLN A 254 21.96 20.66 0.03
N PHE A 255 22.17 21.51 -0.98
CA PHE A 255 23.25 21.31 -1.94
C PHE A 255 24.62 21.47 -1.28
N ILE A 256 25.52 20.54 -1.57
CA ILE A 256 26.97 20.73 -1.38
C ILE A 256 27.55 21.60 -2.51
N PRO A 257 28.66 22.34 -2.28
CA PRO A 257 29.20 23.31 -3.23
C PRO A 257 29.40 22.79 -4.66
N GLN A 258 30.04 21.62 -4.80
CA GLN A 258 30.32 21.04 -6.12
C GLN A 258 29.04 20.74 -6.91
N THR A 259 28.04 20.14 -6.27
CA THR A 259 26.75 19.83 -6.90
C THR A 259 25.99 21.11 -7.24
N ALA A 260 25.98 22.10 -6.35
CA ALA A 260 25.37 23.40 -6.62
C ALA A 260 25.96 24.07 -7.87
N MET A 261 27.29 24.13 -8.00
CA MET A 261 27.96 24.67 -9.19
C MET A 261 27.63 23.86 -10.45
N ARG A 262 27.62 22.52 -10.37
CA ARG A 262 27.23 21.65 -11.50
C ARG A 262 25.84 21.99 -12.03
N TYR A 263 24.92 22.37 -11.16
CA TYR A 263 23.56 22.77 -11.50
C TYR A 263 23.37 24.28 -11.65
N GLY A 264 24.44 25.04 -11.81
CA GLY A 264 24.40 26.46 -12.18
C GLY A 264 24.07 27.42 -11.04
N LEU A 265 24.26 27.01 -9.79
CA LEU A 265 24.18 27.91 -8.64
C LEU A 265 25.54 28.55 -8.38
N THR A 266 25.52 29.86 -8.19
CA THR A 266 26.67 30.66 -7.76
C THR A 266 26.92 30.42 -6.28
N ILE A 267 28.18 30.17 -5.93
CA ILE A 267 28.62 29.94 -4.56
C ILE A 267 29.16 31.24 -3.99
N GLY A 268 28.72 31.57 -2.78
CA GLY A 268 29.14 32.79 -2.09
C GLY A 268 30.53 32.66 -1.45
N PRO A 269 31.15 33.79 -1.05
CA PRO A 269 32.49 33.81 -0.45
C PRO A 269 32.58 33.06 0.89
N GLN A 270 31.47 32.86 1.60
CA GLN A 270 31.43 32.15 2.89
C GLN A 270 31.00 30.67 2.71
N VAL A 271 31.41 30.05 1.60
CA VAL A 271 31.05 28.66 1.24
C VAL A 271 31.38 27.65 2.32
N ASP A 272 32.55 27.79 2.95
CA ASP A 272 33.10 26.86 3.94
C ASP A 272 32.61 27.14 5.36
N GLU A 273 31.96 28.29 5.57
CA GLU A 273 31.46 28.69 6.88
C GLU A 273 30.01 28.24 7.07
N PRO A 274 29.62 27.78 8.27
CA PRO A 274 28.25 27.38 8.58
C PRO A 274 27.34 28.60 8.84
N VAL A 275 27.39 29.60 7.95
CA VAL A 275 26.59 30.82 7.99
C VAL A 275 25.78 31.01 6.71
N VAL A 276 24.68 31.76 6.81
CA VAL A 276 23.86 32.15 5.66
C VAL A 276 24.62 33.24 4.90
N ASP A 277 24.81 33.02 3.61
CA ASP A 277 25.51 33.92 2.72
C ASP A 277 24.55 34.44 1.64
N VAL A 278 24.39 35.76 1.55
CA VAL A 278 23.51 36.42 0.58
C VAL A 278 24.01 36.22 -0.86
N GLY A 279 25.32 36.05 -1.04
CA GLY A 279 25.93 35.74 -2.34
C GLY A 279 25.86 34.26 -2.73
N ASP A 280 25.36 33.38 -1.86
CA ASP A 280 25.28 31.95 -2.10
C ASP A 280 23.87 31.55 -2.54
N GLU A 281 23.72 31.24 -3.83
CA GLU A 281 22.43 30.94 -4.46
C GLU A 281 21.85 29.60 -4.01
N ARG A 282 22.55 28.82 -3.19
CA ARG A 282 21.94 27.68 -2.47
C ARG A 282 20.84 28.15 -1.52
N HIS A 283 20.94 29.37 -0.97
CA HIS A 283 19.90 29.96 -0.13
C HIS A 283 18.76 30.62 -0.93
N ASP A 284 18.93 30.85 -2.24
CA ASP A 284 17.87 31.36 -3.11
C ASP A 284 16.87 30.24 -3.40
N PHE A 285 15.63 30.41 -2.92
CA PHE A 285 14.55 29.43 -3.07
C PHE A 285 14.32 29.03 -4.53
N THR A 286 14.16 30.02 -5.41
CA THR A 286 13.76 29.77 -6.80
C THR A 286 14.91 29.11 -7.54
N LYS A 287 16.12 29.67 -7.47
CA LYS A 287 17.28 29.13 -8.18
C LYS A 287 17.61 27.73 -7.72
N SER A 288 17.66 27.50 -6.40
CA SER A 288 17.95 26.17 -5.85
C SER A 288 16.87 25.14 -6.17
N THR A 289 15.59 25.54 -6.25
CA THR A 289 14.48 24.64 -6.64
C THR A 289 14.59 24.18 -8.09
N PHE A 290 14.89 25.08 -9.02
CA PHE A 290 15.09 24.69 -10.41
C PHE A 290 16.38 23.88 -10.60
N ALA A 291 17.44 24.17 -9.83
CA ALA A 291 18.65 23.35 -9.80
C ALA A 291 18.35 21.93 -9.28
N ALA A 292 17.57 21.78 -8.21
CA ALA A 292 17.17 20.49 -7.65
C ALA A 292 16.32 19.67 -8.62
N ALA A 293 15.39 20.30 -9.32
CA ALA A 293 14.59 19.62 -10.35
C ALA A 293 15.46 19.11 -11.51
N ARG A 294 16.45 19.89 -11.97
CA ARG A 294 17.44 19.41 -12.95
C ARG A 294 18.26 18.25 -12.41
N TYR A 295 18.70 18.33 -11.16
CA TYR A 295 19.48 17.26 -10.55
C TYR A 295 18.69 15.94 -10.45
N LEU A 296 17.46 16.01 -9.95
CA LEU A 296 16.57 14.84 -9.89
C LEU A 296 16.30 14.26 -11.28
N ARG A 297 16.15 15.11 -12.30
CA ARG A 297 15.98 14.66 -13.69
C ARG A 297 17.21 13.93 -14.22
N ASP A 298 18.41 14.40 -13.91
CA ASP A 298 19.63 13.72 -14.35
C ASP A 298 19.79 12.36 -13.68
N ILE A 299 19.48 12.25 -12.39
CA ILE A 299 19.44 10.94 -11.71
C ILE A 299 18.40 10.03 -12.39
N TYR A 300 17.23 10.57 -12.76
CA TYR A 300 16.21 9.85 -13.53
C TYR A 300 16.61 9.47 -14.96
N ARG A 301 17.78 9.89 -15.46
CA ARG A 301 18.33 9.44 -16.74
C ARG A 301 19.40 8.35 -16.58
N THR A 302 19.61 7.89 -15.35
CA THR A 302 20.55 6.80 -15.03
C THR A 302 19.80 5.48 -14.84
N ASP A 303 20.53 4.41 -14.50
CA ASP A 303 19.94 3.11 -14.16
C ASP A 303 18.95 3.14 -12.99
N ALA A 304 18.92 4.22 -12.20
CA ALA A 304 17.93 4.43 -11.14
C ALA A 304 16.52 4.78 -11.68
N GLN A 305 16.35 5.07 -12.96
CA GLN A 305 15.12 5.66 -13.52
C GLN A 305 13.85 4.80 -13.39
N ALA A 306 14.04 3.49 -13.22
CA ALA A 306 12.95 2.54 -13.07
C ALA A 306 12.24 2.65 -11.72
N SER A 307 12.80 3.43 -10.79
CA SER A 307 12.28 3.62 -9.43
C SER A 307 12.57 5.03 -8.93
N GLY A 308 11.53 5.83 -8.68
CA GLY A 308 11.75 7.14 -8.06
C GLY A 308 12.30 7.03 -6.63
N LEU A 309 12.15 5.89 -5.96
CA LEU A 309 12.78 5.69 -4.65
C LEU A 309 14.28 5.45 -4.75
N LEU A 310 14.78 4.82 -5.82
CA LEU A 310 16.20 4.80 -6.16
C LEU A 310 16.71 6.22 -6.46
N VAL A 311 15.89 7.07 -7.09
CA VAL A 311 16.22 8.49 -7.30
C VAL A 311 16.36 9.24 -5.98
N LEU A 312 15.41 9.07 -5.05
CA LEU A 312 15.51 9.64 -3.70
C LEU A 312 16.76 9.13 -2.94
N ALA A 313 17.04 7.82 -3.02
CA ALA A 313 18.23 7.23 -2.40
C ALA A 313 19.52 7.79 -3.00
N SER A 314 19.55 7.99 -4.32
CA SER A 314 20.68 8.56 -5.06
C SER A 314 20.92 10.02 -4.71
N TYR A 315 19.86 10.81 -4.52
CA TYR A 315 19.99 12.20 -4.07
C TYR A 315 20.67 12.29 -2.70
N ASN A 316 20.31 11.40 -1.77
CA ASN A 316 20.84 11.41 -0.41
C ASN A 316 22.24 10.79 -0.28
N TRP A 317 22.46 9.60 -0.86
CA TRP A 317 23.72 8.87 -0.70
C TRP A 317 24.74 9.17 -1.81
N GLY A 318 24.30 9.81 -2.89
CA GLY A 318 25.08 10.05 -4.10
C GLY A 318 24.80 9.00 -5.18
N GLU A 319 24.56 9.49 -6.41
CA GLU A 319 24.21 8.68 -7.59
C GLU A 319 25.20 7.54 -7.85
N GLY A 320 26.51 7.80 -7.78
CA GLY A 320 27.53 6.79 -8.04
C GLY A 320 27.53 5.61 -7.05
N ASN A 321 27.05 5.80 -5.82
CA ASN A 321 26.95 4.69 -4.86
C ASN A 321 25.80 3.75 -5.22
N ILE A 322 24.65 4.31 -5.61
CA ILE A 322 23.50 3.53 -6.06
C ILE A 322 23.81 2.83 -7.38
N LEU A 323 24.40 3.53 -8.35
CA LEU A 323 24.73 2.97 -9.66
C LEU A 323 25.67 1.76 -9.56
N ARG A 324 26.71 1.81 -8.72
CA ARG A 324 27.59 0.65 -8.49
C ARG A 324 26.88 -0.58 -7.94
N LEU A 325 25.79 -0.40 -7.18
CA LEU A 325 24.97 -1.52 -6.72
C LEU A 325 24.07 -2.02 -7.86
N LEU A 326 23.45 -1.11 -8.61
CA LEU A 326 22.60 -1.47 -9.76
C LEU A 326 23.38 -2.17 -10.89
N GLU A 327 24.66 -1.85 -11.08
CA GLU A 327 25.58 -2.53 -12.01
C GLU A 327 25.76 -4.01 -11.68
N GLN A 328 25.58 -4.41 -10.42
CA GLN A 328 25.65 -5.81 -9.97
C GLN A 328 24.32 -6.55 -10.13
N MET A 329 23.25 -5.83 -10.50
CA MET A 329 21.91 -6.36 -10.70
C MET A 329 21.60 -6.48 -12.20
N PRO A 330 20.71 -7.40 -12.61
CA PRO A 330 20.33 -7.54 -14.02
C PRO A 330 19.86 -6.22 -14.63
N ALA A 331 20.33 -5.92 -15.84
CA ALA A 331 20.05 -4.67 -16.55
C ALA A 331 18.62 -4.61 -17.13
N ASN A 332 17.62 -4.65 -16.25
CA ASN A 332 16.23 -4.44 -16.62
C ASN A 332 15.46 -3.72 -15.48
N PRO A 333 14.43 -2.92 -15.82
CA PRO A 333 13.64 -2.17 -14.84
C PRO A 333 12.96 -3.02 -13.75
N ARG A 334 12.62 -4.27 -14.07
CA ARG A 334 11.92 -5.19 -13.15
C ARG A 334 12.82 -5.64 -12.01
N GLU A 335 14.11 -5.73 -12.27
CA GLU A 335 15.14 -6.05 -11.28
C GLU A 335 15.73 -4.78 -10.64
N ARG A 336 15.85 -3.67 -11.38
CA ARG A 336 16.42 -2.41 -10.88
C ARG A 336 15.37 -1.49 -10.26
N ASN A 337 14.78 -1.93 -9.16
CA ASN A 337 13.91 -1.09 -8.31
C ASN A 337 14.39 -1.10 -6.85
N PHE A 338 13.85 -0.19 -6.04
CA PHE A 338 14.31 0.00 -4.66
C PHE A 338 14.07 -1.26 -3.79
N TRP A 339 13.01 -2.02 -4.04
CA TRP A 339 12.71 -3.24 -3.28
C TRP A 339 13.75 -4.33 -3.53
N GLN A 340 14.09 -4.55 -4.80
CA GLN A 340 15.09 -5.53 -5.20
C GLN A 340 16.48 -5.12 -4.73
N LEU A 341 16.82 -3.83 -4.79
CA LEU A 341 18.06 -3.31 -4.24
C LEU A 341 18.18 -3.66 -2.74
N LEU A 342 17.13 -3.45 -1.95
CA LEU A 342 17.14 -3.76 -0.52
C LEU A 342 17.19 -5.26 -0.19
N GLN A 343 16.73 -6.12 -1.10
CA GLN A 343 16.85 -7.58 -0.93
C GLN A 343 18.27 -8.07 -1.21
N GLN A 344 18.96 -7.45 -2.15
CA GLN A 344 20.27 -7.90 -2.63
C GLN A 344 21.44 -7.17 -1.97
N HIS A 345 21.21 -5.94 -1.48
CA HIS A 345 22.26 -5.06 -0.97
C HIS A 345 21.85 -4.34 0.31
N THR A 346 22.86 -3.95 1.09
CA THR A 346 22.69 -3.08 2.25
C THR A 346 23.04 -1.64 1.87
N ILE A 347 22.14 -0.71 2.19
CA ILE A 347 22.36 0.73 2.06
C ILE A 347 22.52 1.37 3.46
N PRO A 348 23.11 2.56 3.58
CA PRO A 348 23.22 3.24 4.87
C PRO A 348 21.85 3.46 5.49
N LYS A 349 21.77 3.27 6.82
CA LYS A 349 20.54 3.50 7.57
C LYS A 349 19.96 4.90 7.34
N GLN A 350 20.82 5.91 7.22
CA GLN A 350 20.38 7.28 6.94
C GLN A 350 19.61 7.38 5.63
N THR A 351 20.11 6.74 4.56
CA THR A 351 19.48 6.73 3.23
C THR A 351 18.21 5.91 3.20
N TYR A 352 18.22 4.75 3.86
CA TYR A 352 17.00 3.96 4.06
C TYR A 352 15.92 4.80 4.76
N ASP A 353 16.26 5.39 5.91
CA ASP A 353 15.31 6.21 6.68
C ASP A 353 14.85 7.44 5.88
N TYR A 354 15.74 8.05 5.08
CA TYR A 354 15.46 9.18 4.21
C TYR A 354 14.35 8.88 3.20
N VAL A 355 14.46 7.78 2.44
CA VAL A 355 13.46 7.37 1.46
C VAL A 355 12.10 7.16 2.12
N PHE A 356 12.06 6.42 3.23
CA PHE A 356 10.79 6.13 3.91
C PHE A 356 10.16 7.34 4.58
N TYR A 357 10.94 8.31 5.08
CA TYR A 357 10.40 9.58 5.57
C TYR A 357 9.70 10.36 4.46
N ILE A 358 10.28 10.39 3.26
CA ILE A 358 9.71 11.09 2.10
C ILE A 358 8.43 10.39 1.62
N VAL A 359 8.47 9.07 1.43
CA VAL A 359 7.29 8.29 1.03
C VAL A 359 6.15 8.45 2.03
N ALA A 360 6.44 8.32 3.33
CA ALA A 360 5.42 8.48 4.37
C ALA A 360 4.85 9.90 4.40
N ALA A 361 5.67 10.94 4.19
CA ALA A 361 5.18 12.31 4.10
C ALA A 361 4.30 12.52 2.86
N ALA A 362 4.66 11.91 1.71
CA ALA A 362 3.85 11.93 0.51
C ALA A 362 2.48 11.26 0.72
N VAL A 363 2.45 10.10 1.38
CA VAL A 363 1.21 9.40 1.76
C VAL A 363 0.33 10.27 2.66
N ILE A 364 0.91 10.86 3.70
CA ILE A 364 0.16 11.79 4.57
C ILE A 364 -0.35 12.97 3.75
N GLY A 365 0.49 13.53 2.89
CA GLY A 365 0.18 14.65 2.02
C GLY A 365 -1.05 14.44 1.13
N GLU A 366 -1.22 13.24 0.58
CA GLU A 366 -2.36 12.92 -0.28
C GLU A 366 -3.70 12.93 0.49
N ASN A 367 -3.70 12.52 1.76
CA ASN A 367 -4.88 12.57 2.62
C ASN A 367 -4.50 12.84 4.10
N PRO A 368 -4.23 14.10 4.48
CA PRO A 368 -3.68 14.41 5.80
C PRO A 368 -4.60 13.99 6.95
N ARG A 369 -5.91 14.18 6.74
CA ARG A 369 -6.96 13.90 7.72
C ARG A 369 -7.08 12.41 8.05
N MET A 370 -6.86 11.52 7.08
CA MET A 370 -6.81 10.07 7.32
C MET A 370 -5.76 9.68 8.37
N PHE A 371 -4.66 10.43 8.43
CA PHE A 371 -3.55 10.15 9.35
C PHE A 371 -3.53 11.05 10.59
N GLY A 372 -4.59 11.82 10.81
CA GLY A 372 -4.76 12.68 11.99
C GLY A 372 -4.02 14.02 11.91
N PHE A 373 -3.75 14.53 10.70
CA PHE A 373 -3.19 15.86 10.50
C PHE A 373 -4.25 16.86 10.04
N ASP A 374 -4.14 18.08 10.54
CA ASP A 374 -5.04 19.19 10.23
C ASP A 374 -4.39 20.19 9.27
N PHE A 375 -4.24 19.77 8.01
CA PHE A 375 -3.87 20.62 6.88
C PHE A 375 -4.47 20.05 5.58
N ASP A 376 -4.59 20.88 4.55
CA ASP A 376 -5.07 20.47 3.22
C ASP A 376 -3.96 19.77 2.42
N ASN A 377 -4.33 18.92 1.46
CA ASN A 377 -3.36 18.31 0.55
C ASN A 377 -2.60 19.44 -0.20
N PRO A 378 -1.27 19.57 0.00
CA PRO A 378 -0.51 20.71 -0.52
C PRO A 378 -0.35 20.70 -2.04
N LEU A 379 -0.74 19.61 -2.70
CA LEU A 379 -0.70 19.46 -4.15
C LEU A 379 -2.10 19.44 -4.78
N ALA A 380 -3.19 19.56 -4.01
CA ALA A 380 -4.56 19.41 -4.53
C ALA A 380 -4.91 20.42 -5.62
N GLU A 381 -4.45 21.67 -5.48
CA GLU A 381 -4.72 22.76 -6.44
C GLU A 381 -3.77 22.75 -7.66
N LEU A 382 -2.81 21.80 -7.69
CA LEU A 382 -1.75 21.72 -8.70
C LEU A 382 -1.89 20.49 -9.61
N LYS A 383 -2.92 19.66 -9.38
CA LYS A 383 -3.22 18.44 -10.14
C LYS A 383 -3.97 18.72 -11.43
#